data_AF-A0A6G0Y3A3-F1
#
_entry.id   AF-A0A6G0Y3A3-F1
#
_cell.length_a   1.000
_cell.length_b   1.000
_cell.length_c   1.000
_cell.angle_alpha   90.00
_cell.angle_beta   90.00
_cell.angle_gamma   90.00
#
_symmetry.space_group_name_H-M   'P 1'
#
loop_
_entity.id
_entity.type
_entity.pdbx_description
1 polymer ?
#
loop_
_entity_poly.entity_id
_entity_poly.type
_entity_poly.pdbx_seq_one_letter_code
_entity_poly.pdbx_strand_id
1 'polypeptide(L)'
;MLGISQRPIYGGQFAKDNQGVLNISDPIKNCIITDWDAMEDVWFHMYYEQLLIPPENYAILHTEPTHNSIPCRDKLFEVNIELLKYIFV
;
A
#
# COMPACT_ATOMS: atom_id res chain seq x y z
N MET A 1 12.39 -11.27 -28.83
CA MET A 1 11.95 -10.11 -28.02
C MET A 1 10.76 -10.57 -27.20
N LEU A 2 10.96 -10.84 -25.91
CA LEU A 2 9.85 -11.04 -24.99
C LEU A 2 9.38 -9.65 -24.60
N GLY A 3 8.20 -9.26 -25.10
CA GLY A 3 7.50 -8.07 -24.62
C GLY A 3 7.11 -8.32 -23.18
N ILE A 4 8.00 -7.94 -22.27
CA ILE A 4 7.68 -7.81 -20.85
C ILE A 4 6.60 -6.74 -20.83
N SER A 5 5.35 -7.15 -20.61
CA SER A 5 4.28 -6.24 -20.23
C SER A 5 4.76 -5.54 -18.97
N GLN A 6 5.33 -4.34 -19.12
CA GLN A 6 5.72 -3.55 -17.97
C GLN A 6 4.45 -3.31 -17.17
N ARG A 7 4.43 -3.76 -15.91
CA ARG A 7 3.36 -3.34 -15.00
C ARG A 7 3.48 -1.82 -14.86
N PRO A 8 2.36 -1.08 -14.83
CA PRO A 8 2.42 0.37 -14.78
C PRO A 8 3.02 0.88 -13.46
N ILE A 9 3.08 0.06 -12.42
CA ILE A 9 3.46 0.45 -11.05
C ILE A 9 4.40 -0.61 -10.48
N TYR A 10 5.45 -0.15 -9.79
CA TYR A 10 6.44 -0.99 -9.12
C TYR A 10 6.57 -0.56 -7.67
N GLY A 11 6.57 -1.52 -6.75
CA GLY A 11 6.73 -1.29 -5.31
C GLY A 11 8.12 -1.60 -4.77
N GLY A 12 8.38 -1.14 -3.55
CA GLY A 12 9.51 -1.60 -2.73
C GLY A 12 10.90 -1.21 -3.24
N GLN A 13 11.88 -2.11 -3.05
CA GLN A 13 13.29 -1.83 -3.36
C GLN A 13 13.53 -1.61 -4.85
N PHE A 14 12.80 -2.31 -5.72
CA PHE A 14 12.92 -2.13 -7.17
C PHE A 14 12.61 -0.69 -7.60
N ALA A 15 11.56 -0.09 -7.03
CA ALA A 15 11.21 1.30 -7.30
C ALA A 15 12.34 2.26 -6.86
N LYS A 16 12.90 2.03 -5.67
CA LYS A 16 14.02 2.83 -5.14
C LYS A 16 15.30 2.72 -5.97
N ASP A 17 15.65 1.51 -6.39
CA ASP A 17 16.86 1.26 -7.20
C ASP A 17 16.75 1.88 -8.60
N ASN A 18 15.53 2.02 -9.12
CA ASN A 18 15.25 2.55 -10.45
C ASN A 18 14.66 3.97 -10.44
N GLN A 19 14.84 4.72 -9.34
CA GLN A 19 14.32 6.10 -9.20
C GLN A 19 14.85 7.10 -10.26
N GLY A 20 15.95 6.77 -10.96
CA GLY A 20 16.46 7.57 -12.07
C GLY A 20 15.64 7.48 -13.36
N VAL A 21 14.78 6.46 -13.48
CA VAL A 21 13.92 6.22 -14.67
C VAL A 21 12.44 6.08 -14.32
N LEU A 22 12.09 5.92 -13.05
CA LEU A 22 10.72 5.85 -12.56
C LEU A 22 10.29 7.17 -11.93
N ASN A 23 9.01 7.50 -12.05
CA ASN A 23 8.40 8.55 -11.22
C ASN A 23 8.08 7.96 -9.84
N ILE A 24 8.67 8.50 -8.77
CA ILE A 24 8.56 7.95 -7.42
C ILE A 24 7.46 8.69 -6.64
N SER A 25 6.51 7.93 -6.08
CA SER A 25 5.61 8.39 -5.02
C SER A 25 6.04 7.80 -3.67
N ASP A 26 5.96 8.62 -2.62
CA ASP A 26 6.16 8.21 -1.23
C ASP A 26 4.88 8.51 -0.44
N PRO A 27 3.99 7.51 -0.26
CA PRO A 27 2.66 7.74 0.26
C PRO A 27 2.64 8.10 1.75
N ILE A 28 3.71 7.80 2.50
CA ILE A 28 3.77 8.02 3.95
C ILE A 28 4.81 9.09 4.27
N LYS A 29 4.37 10.23 4.80
CA LYS A 29 5.25 11.33 5.24
C LYS A 29 5.04 11.60 6.72
N ASN A 30 6.13 11.68 7.49
CA ASN A 30 6.08 11.86 8.95
C ASN A 30 5.11 10.89 9.65
N CYS A 31 5.12 9.62 9.23
CA CYS A 31 4.23 8.55 9.72
C CYS A 31 2.73 8.74 9.41
N ILE A 32 2.35 9.67 8.53
CA ILE A 32 0.97 9.91 8.11
C ILE A 32 0.85 9.57 6.62
N ILE A 33 -0.23 8.87 6.26
CA ILE A 33 -0.56 8.59 4.85
C ILE A 33 -1.04 9.90 4.21
N THR A 34 -0.33 10.35 3.18
CA THR A 34 -0.59 11.61 2.46
C THR A 34 -1.07 11.38 1.02
N ASP A 35 -0.83 10.20 0.46
CA ASP A 35 -1.28 9.79 -0.86
C ASP A 35 -1.92 8.40 -0.70
N TRP A 36 -3.26 8.37 -0.71
CA TRP A 36 -4.01 7.14 -0.47
C TRP A 36 -3.96 6.21 -1.68
N ASP A 37 -4.06 6.75 -2.90
CA ASP A 37 -4.01 5.97 -4.14
C ASP A 37 -2.68 5.21 -4.23
N ALA A 38 -1.55 5.88 -3.98
CA ALA A 38 -0.24 5.22 -3.95
C ALA A 38 -0.10 4.26 -2.75
N MET A 39 -0.82 4.47 -1.65
CA MET A 39 -0.85 3.52 -0.53
C MET A 39 -1.57 2.22 -0.90
N GLU A 40 -2.63 2.29 -1.71
CA GLU A 40 -3.33 1.10 -2.23
C GLU A 40 -2.39 0.23 -3.05
N ASP A 41 -1.58 0.84 -3.92
CA ASP A 41 -0.57 0.14 -4.70
C ASP A 41 0.50 -0.53 -3.82
N VAL A 42 0.89 0.13 -2.72
CA VAL A 42 1.83 -0.44 -1.73
C VAL A 42 1.22 -1.66 -1.05
N TRP A 43 -0.04 -1.59 -0.61
CA TRP A 43 -0.72 -2.75 -0.01
C TRP A 43 -0.91 -3.88 -1.02
N PHE A 44 -1.25 -3.58 -2.26
CA PHE A 44 -1.37 -4.59 -3.32
C PHE A 44 -0.03 -5.30 -3.54
N HIS A 45 1.06 -4.55 -3.68
CA HIS A 45 2.42 -5.09 -3.80
C HIS A 45 2.77 -5.97 -2.59
N MET A 46 2.45 -5.52 -1.38
CA MET A 46 2.74 -6.27 -0.16
C MET A 46 1.98 -7.60 -0.10
N TYR A 47 0.66 -7.60 -0.28
CA TYR A 47 -0.14 -8.81 -0.08
C TYR A 47 -0.02 -9.79 -1.25
N TYR A 48 -0.21 -9.31 -2.48
CA TYR A 48 -0.32 -10.19 -3.64
C TYR A 48 1.01 -10.53 -4.29
N GLU A 49 2.04 -9.69 -4.16
CA GLU A 49 3.34 -9.92 -4.81
C GLU A 49 4.41 -10.38 -3.82
N GLN A 50 4.49 -9.79 -2.63
CA GLN A 50 5.49 -10.17 -1.62
C GLN A 50 5.03 -11.35 -0.78
N LEU A 51 3.85 -11.25 -0.16
CA LEU A 51 3.34 -12.28 0.75
C LEU A 51 2.61 -13.42 0.01
N LEU A 52 2.19 -13.19 -1.23
CA LEU A 52 1.41 -14.14 -2.05
C LEU A 52 0.14 -14.65 -1.34
N ILE A 53 -0.51 -13.76 -0.57
CA ILE A 53 -1.75 -14.08 0.14
C ILE A 53 -2.90 -13.20 -0.34
N PRO A 54 -4.12 -13.76 -0.44
CA PRO A 54 -5.33 -12.96 -0.54
C PRO A 54 -5.65 -12.34 0.84
N PRO A 55 -5.50 -11.02 1.01
CA PRO A 55 -5.70 -10.34 2.31
C PRO A 55 -7.11 -10.55 2.88
N GLU A 56 -8.11 -10.76 2.03
CA GLU A 56 -9.50 -11.01 2.44
C GLU A 56 -9.71 -12.29 3.26
N ASN A 57 -8.74 -13.20 3.27
CA ASN A 57 -8.81 -14.46 4.02
C ASN A 57 -8.11 -14.39 5.39
N TYR A 58 -7.55 -13.24 5.77
CA TYR A 58 -6.75 -13.09 6.98
C TYR A 58 -7.21 -11.89 7.81
N ALA A 59 -7.08 -12.00 9.13
CA ALA A 59 -7.22 -10.84 10.00
C ALA A 59 -5.94 -9.97 9.90
N ILE A 60 -6.13 -8.71 9.55
CA ILE A 60 -5.04 -7.76 9.33
C ILE A 60 -5.04 -6.73 10.47
N LEU A 61 -3.89 -6.60 11.14
CA LEU A 61 -3.65 -5.60 12.17
C LEU A 61 -2.69 -4.53 11.64
N HIS A 62 -3.14 -3.27 11.63
CA HIS A 62 -2.31 -2.13 11.24
C HIS A 62 -1.71 -1.43 12.45
N THR A 63 -0.50 -0.89 12.29
CA THR A 63 0.14 -0.01 13.26
C THR A 63 -0.01 1.44 12.86
N GLU A 64 -0.22 2.33 13.82
CA GLU A 64 -0.36 3.77 13.58
C GLU A 64 0.51 4.61 14.52
N PRO A 65 0.82 5.88 14.19
CA PRO A 65 1.50 6.78 15.12
C PRO A 65 0.62 7.09 16.34
N THR A 66 1.26 7.41 17.47
CA THR A 66 0.58 7.69 18.76
C THR A 66 -0.43 8.84 18.70
N HIS A 67 -0.22 9.80 17.79
CA HIS A 67 -1.09 10.96 17.60
C HIS A 67 -1.73 10.97 16.19
N ASN A 68 -2.25 9.82 15.76
CA ASN A 68 -3.02 9.76 14.51
C ASN A 68 -4.37 10.46 14.66
N SER A 69 -4.77 11.25 13.65
CA SER A 69 -6.05 11.95 13.67
C SER A 69 -7.20 10.97 13.42
N ILE A 70 -8.36 11.21 14.03
CA ILE A 70 -9.56 10.37 13.82
C ILE A 70 -9.92 10.26 12.33
N PRO A 71 -9.94 11.36 11.52
CA PRO A 71 -10.24 11.24 10.10
C PRO A 71 -9.26 10.34 9.32
N CYS A 72 -7.98 10.31 9.72
CA CYS A 72 -6.99 9.45 9.07
C CYS A 72 -7.23 7.97 9.43
N ARG A 73 -7.65 7.69 10.68
CA ARG A 73 -8.11 6.35 11.09
C ARG A 73 -9.35 5.91 10.33
N ASP A 74 -10.33 6.79 10.21
CA ASP A 74 -11.58 6.50 9.50
C ASP A 74 -11.29 6.18 8.02
N LYS A 75 -10.42 6.96 7.37
CA LYS A 75 -10.01 6.70 5.99
C LYS A 75 -9.21 5.41 5.85
N LEU A 76 -8.30 5.10 6.79
CA LEU A 76 -7.61 3.80 6.84
C LEU A 76 -8.63 2.66 6.88
N PHE A 77 -9.65 2.80 7.72
CA PHE A 77 -10.73 1.82 7.88
C PHE A 77 -11.55 1.64 6.60
N GLU A 78 -11.98 2.74 6.00
CA GLU A 78 -12.73 2.78 4.75
C GLU A 78 -11.98 2.03 3.64
N VAL A 79 -10.74 2.43 3.37
CA VAL A 79 -9.93 1.87 2.29
C VAL A 79 -9.65 0.37 2.52
N ASN A 80 -9.35 -0.02 3.75
CA ASN A 80 -9.09 -1.44 4.05
C ASN A 80 -10.35 -2.30 3.93
N ILE A 81 -11.53 -1.79 4.29
CA ILE A 81 -12.80 -2.51 4.07
C ILE A 81 -13.09 -2.63 2.57
N GLU A 82 -12.89 -1.56 1.80
CA GLU A 82 -13.18 -1.55 0.37
C GLU A 82 -12.21 -2.45 -0.42
N LEU A 83 -10.92 -2.39 -0.12
CA LEU A 83 -9.88 -3.13 -0.83
C LEU A 83 -9.67 -4.56 -0.31
N LEU A 84 -9.59 -4.72 1.01
CA LEU A 84 -9.20 -5.98 1.66
C LEU A 84 -10.39 -6.75 2.25
N LYS A 85 -11.60 -6.16 2.20
CA LYS A 85 -12.89 -6.76 2.56
C LYS A 85 -13.12 -7.09 4.04
N TYR A 86 -12.10 -7.12 4.92
CA TYR A 86 -12.28 -7.34 6.36
C TYR A 86 -11.17 -6.72 7.23
N ILE A 87 -11.55 -6.14 8.39
CA ILE A 87 -10.65 -5.77 9.50
C ILE A 87 -11.27 -6.24 10.84
N PHE A 88 -10.43 -6.68 11.78
CA PHE A 88 -10.74 -6.66 13.22
C PHE A 88 -9.80 -5.66 13.92
N VAL A 89 -10.36 -4.72 14.69
CA VAL A 89 -9.58 -3.83 15.60
C VAL A 89 -9.23 -4.56 16.88
#